data_AF-A0AAN6Y1N7-F1
#
_entry.id   AF-A0AAN6Y1N7-F1
#
_cell.length_a   1.000
_cell.length_b   1.000
_cell.length_c   1.000
_cell.angle_alpha   90.00
_cell.angle_beta   90.00
_cell.angle_gamma   90.00
#
_symmetry.space_group_name_H-M   'P 1'
#
loop_
_entity.id
_entity.type
_entity.pdbx_description
1 polymer ?
#
loop_
_entity_poly.entity_id
_entity_poly.type
_entity_poly.pdbx_seq_one_letter_code
_entity_poly.pdbx_strand_id
1 'polypeptide(L)'
;MSSKVGHYAHYSDDEFDFDDEYFTRTYQPLSNLPTPPLSSNTSAAQSPKSLLQDGGLLESELLGPAIHLVNLVPPRASMTSPSVTRVHEMLNLADLPLDTIALAVCILDSLNSRFSLNWRLMCPLGQQETTAEQAKRHTLPASPLPDRQLHIDCVNPEVIILASLIIAVKFLEDSPRPTHYYGSAWGKNMWSNEQINVTERCIMESLGYRILPLWDPELISDALSDMERAGKQVLAPSHGSSAGHRRFMSSGHAVYGLGLQMTPAVTPVSETSSPKCLPTDGYPTGPIPDDTCGPLHDPPKGQVKSLTLTTSFA
;
A
#
# COMPACT_ATOMS: atom_id res chain seq x y z
N MET A 1 -23.53 -87.37 27.14
CA MET A 1 -22.12 -87.04 27.45
C MET A 1 -21.39 -86.85 26.15
N SER A 2 -21.07 -85.61 25.79
CA SER A 2 -19.89 -85.21 24.99
C SER A 2 -20.02 -83.73 24.66
N SER A 3 -19.17 -82.97 25.32
CA SER A 3 -19.04 -81.52 25.25
C SER A 3 -18.51 -81.07 23.89
N LYS A 4 -19.03 -79.97 23.37
CA LYS A 4 -18.33 -79.16 22.37
C LYS A 4 -18.21 -77.73 22.88
N VAL A 5 -16.98 -77.40 23.26
CA VAL A 5 -16.53 -76.12 23.79
C VAL A 5 -16.62 -75.09 22.67
N GLY A 6 -17.45 -74.06 22.88
CA GLY A 6 -17.48 -72.86 22.05
C GLY A 6 -16.34 -71.92 22.47
N HIS A 7 -15.47 -71.60 21.52
CA HIS A 7 -14.44 -70.57 21.62
C HIS A 7 -15.07 -69.21 21.90
N TYR A 8 -14.77 -68.61 23.06
CA TYR A 8 -14.88 -67.16 23.24
C TYR A 8 -13.56 -66.52 22.79
N ALA A 9 -13.63 -65.67 21.78
CA ALA A 9 -12.51 -64.85 21.34
C ALA A 9 -12.17 -63.84 22.45
N HIS A 10 -10.96 -63.97 22.98
CA HIS A 10 -10.34 -63.04 23.91
C HIS A 10 -9.88 -61.82 23.10
N TYR A 11 -10.61 -60.71 23.17
CA TYR A 11 -10.11 -59.42 22.68
C TYR A 11 -9.04 -58.96 23.67
N SER A 12 -7.77 -59.10 23.28
CA SER A 12 -6.67 -58.45 23.99
C SER A 12 -6.75 -56.96 23.68
N ASP A 13 -6.85 -56.18 24.74
CA ASP A 13 -6.65 -54.73 24.77
C ASP A 13 -5.19 -54.49 24.35
N ASP A 14 -4.98 -54.10 23.10
CA ASP A 14 -3.66 -53.71 22.61
C ASP A 14 -3.32 -52.36 23.27
N GLU A 15 -2.70 -52.47 24.43
CA GLU A 15 -2.00 -51.42 25.16
C GLU A 15 -1.02 -50.75 24.18
N PHE A 16 -1.40 -49.59 23.65
CA PHE A 16 -0.49 -48.69 22.96
C PHE A 16 0.57 -48.27 23.98
N ASP A 17 1.67 -49.02 24.04
CA ASP A 17 2.85 -48.72 24.85
C ASP A 17 3.44 -47.40 24.33
N PHE A 18 3.02 -46.31 24.97
CA PHE A 18 3.53 -44.97 24.68
C PHE A 18 4.97 -44.93 25.17
N ASP A 19 5.91 -45.10 24.24
CA ASP A 19 7.36 -45.03 24.50
C ASP A 19 7.78 -43.60 24.87
N ASP A 20 7.58 -43.29 26.15
CA ASP A 20 7.94 -42.03 26.80
C ASP A 20 9.46 -41.80 26.72
N GLU A 21 10.25 -42.87 26.60
CA GLU A 21 11.72 -42.82 26.45
C GLU A 21 12.10 -42.34 25.04
N TYR A 22 11.45 -42.81 23.98
CA TYR A 22 11.60 -42.27 22.62
C TYR A 22 11.18 -40.81 22.53
N PHE A 23 10.08 -40.43 23.19
CA PHE A 23 9.60 -39.05 23.18
C PHE A 23 10.60 -38.11 23.87
N THR A 24 11.12 -38.49 25.03
CA THR A 24 12.10 -37.69 25.78
C THR A 24 13.43 -37.56 25.04
N ARG A 25 13.82 -38.59 24.26
CA ARG A 25 15.07 -38.60 23.48
C ARG A 25 14.95 -37.80 22.17
N THR A 26 13.76 -37.76 21.58
CA THR A 26 13.53 -37.11 20.27
C THR A 26 13.07 -35.65 20.41
N TYR A 27 12.26 -35.35 21.43
CA TYR A 27 11.70 -34.03 21.65
C TYR A 27 12.43 -33.32 22.80
N GLN A 28 13.65 -32.87 22.52
CA GLN A 28 14.39 -32.00 23.43
C GLN A 28 13.66 -30.65 23.55
N PRO A 29 13.46 -30.10 24.78
CA PRO A 29 12.79 -28.81 24.96
C PRO A 29 13.46 -27.72 24.11
N LEU A 30 12.66 -27.05 23.27
CA LEU A 30 13.08 -26.00 22.32
C LEU A 30 13.67 -24.75 22.99
N SER A 31 13.86 -24.76 24.31
CA SER A 31 14.39 -23.65 25.12
C SER A 31 15.88 -23.37 24.92
N ASN A 32 16.59 -24.20 24.15
CA ASN A 32 17.99 -23.99 23.76
C ASN A 32 18.17 -23.53 22.31
N LEU A 33 17.08 -23.18 21.60
CA LEU A 33 17.24 -22.42 20.37
C LEU A 33 17.82 -21.05 20.76
N PRO A 34 18.89 -20.56 20.09
CA PRO A 34 19.31 -19.18 20.29
C PRO A 34 18.08 -18.31 20.08
N THR A 35 17.71 -17.53 21.09
CA THR A 35 16.68 -16.49 20.93
C THR A 35 17.01 -15.76 19.65
N PRO A 36 16.07 -15.66 18.68
CA PRO A 36 16.32 -14.87 17.49
C PRO A 36 16.82 -13.50 17.95
N PRO A 37 17.87 -12.94 17.33
CA PRO A 37 18.31 -11.59 17.65
C PRO A 37 17.09 -10.68 17.62
N LEU A 38 17.00 -9.77 18.59
CA LEU A 38 15.97 -8.71 18.61
C LEU A 38 15.80 -8.18 17.19
N SER A 39 14.63 -8.38 16.60
CA SER A 39 14.38 -7.89 15.25
C SER A 39 14.64 -6.40 15.25
N SER A 40 15.59 -5.94 14.42
CA SER A 40 15.88 -4.52 14.18
C SER A 40 14.72 -3.76 13.53
N ASN A 41 13.51 -4.32 13.53
CA ASN A 41 12.29 -3.64 13.13
C ASN A 41 11.88 -2.72 14.28
N THR A 42 12.68 -1.67 14.47
CA THR A 42 12.32 -0.52 15.28
C THR A 42 11.20 0.24 14.56
N SER A 43 9.99 -0.32 14.61
CA SER A 43 8.76 0.44 14.29
C SER A 43 8.57 1.60 15.28
N ALA A 44 9.38 1.68 16.33
CA ALA A 44 9.41 2.75 17.32
C ALA A 44 10.21 3.99 16.88
N ALA A 45 11.12 3.90 15.89
CA ALA A 45 11.92 5.07 15.46
C ALA A 45 11.15 6.07 14.57
N GLN A 46 9.99 5.69 14.06
CA GLN A 46 9.13 6.54 13.23
C GLN A 46 7.75 6.77 13.85
N SER A 47 7.69 6.87 15.18
CA SER A 47 6.52 7.53 15.76
C SER A 47 6.48 8.95 15.17
N PRO A 48 5.32 9.46 14.70
CA PRO A 48 5.16 10.86 14.30
C PRO A 48 5.69 11.86 15.36
N LYS A 49 5.87 11.37 16.59
CA LYS A 49 6.46 12.07 17.73
C LYS A 49 7.95 12.42 17.57
N SER A 50 8.76 11.70 16.79
CA SER A 50 10.18 12.07 16.58
C SER A 50 10.34 13.23 15.59
N LEU A 51 9.30 13.48 14.76
CA LEU A 51 9.22 14.60 13.83
C LEU A 51 8.86 15.92 14.53
N LEU A 52 8.35 15.86 15.78
CA LEU A 52 8.02 17.02 16.62
C LEU A 52 9.25 17.84 17.08
N GLN A 53 10.47 17.34 16.88
CA GLN A 53 11.68 17.94 17.44
C GLN A 53 12.29 19.03 16.54
N ASP A 54 11.84 19.12 15.28
CA ASP A 54 12.22 20.18 14.34
C ASP A 54 11.05 21.15 14.16
N GLY A 55 11.05 22.24 14.93
CA GLY A 55 9.91 23.15 15.11
C GLY A 55 9.35 23.78 13.83
N GLY A 56 10.02 23.66 12.68
CA GLY A 56 9.55 24.17 11.39
C GLY A 56 8.44 23.33 10.74
N LEU A 57 8.33 22.03 11.06
CA LEU A 57 7.31 21.17 10.44
C LEU A 57 5.92 21.29 11.08
N LEU A 58 5.84 21.77 12.32
CA LEU A 58 4.62 21.75 13.13
C LEU A 58 3.56 22.77 12.72
N GLU A 59 3.96 23.85 12.04
CA GLU A 59 3.06 24.93 11.65
C GLU A 59 2.64 24.86 10.17
N SER A 60 3.14 23.88 9.43
CA SER A 60 2.83 23.76 8.00
C SER A 60 1.46 23.11 7.78
N GLU A 61 0.58 23.80 7.06
CA GLU A 61 -0.74 23.32 6.63
C GLU A 61 -0.66 21.98 5.88
N LEU A 62 0.48 21.69 5.27
CA LEU A 62 0.74 20.48 4.49
C LEU A 62 1.17 19.27 5.34
N LEU A 63 1.36 19.43 6.66
CA LEU A 63 1.75 18.32 7.53
C LEU A 63 0.66 17.23 7.58
N GLY A 64 -0.61 17.62 7.72
CA GLY A 64 -1.74 16.69 7.70
C GLY A 64 -1.84 15.89 6.39
N PRO A 65 -1.86 16.56 5.23
CA PRO A 65 -1.77 15.90 3.92
C PRO A 65 -0.58 14.94 3.79
N ALA A 66 0.62 15.36 4.21
CA ALA A 66 1.82 14.52 4.11
C ALA A 66 1.70 13.22 4.95
N ILE A 67 1.22 13.34 6.19
CA ILE A 67 0.97 12.18 7.06
C ILE A 67 -0.06 11.25 6.43
N HIS A 68 -1.17 11.81 5.93
CA HIS A 68 -2.25 11.02 5.37
C HIS A 68 -1.80 10.25 4.11
N LEU A 69 -1.11 10.90 3.17
CA LEU A 69 -0.55 10.26 1.98
C LEU A 69 0.42 9.12 2.32
N VAL A 70 1.30 9.32 3.30
CA VAL A 70 2.22 8.27 3.78
C VAL A 70 1.47 7.04 4.30
N ASN A 71 0.36 7.26 5.01
CA ASN A 71 -0.46 6.16 5.55
C ASN A 71 -1.19 5.36 4.46
N LEU A 72 -1.40 5.93 3.28
CA LEU A 72 -2.04 5.27 2.14
C LEU A 72 -1.08 4.45 1.28
N VAL A 73 0.23 4.59 1.47
CA VAL A 73 1.22 3.80 0.73
C VAL A 73 1.02 2.31 1.05
N PRO A 74 0.76 1.45 0.05
CA PRO A 74 0.51 0.04 0.30
C PRO A 74 1.71 -0.63 0.98
N PRO A 75 1.56 -1.22 2.20
CA PRO A 75 2.68 -1.76 2.98
C PRO A 75 3.44 -2.90 2.30
N ARG A 76 2.82 -3.55 1.31
CA ARG A 76 3.42 -4.64 0.54
C ARG A 76 4.21 -4.18 -0.67
N ALA A 77 4.24 -2.87 -0.95
CA ALA A 77 4.97 -2.31 -2.08
C ALA A 77 6.48 -2.28 -1.80
N SER A 78 6.92 -1.85 -0.62
CA SER A 78 8.33 -1.78 -0.22
C SER A 78 8.50 -2.21 1.23
N MET A 79 9.65 -2.81 1.58
CA MET A 79 10.00 -3.06 3.00
C MET A 79 10.50 -1.78 3.70
N THR A 80 10.87 -0.75 2.94
CA THR A 80 11.25 0.56 3.48
C THR A 80 10.00 1.34 3.85
N SER A 81 9.92 1.85 5.08
CA SER A 81 8.81 2.70 5.49
C SER A 81 8.86 4.08 4.80
N PRO A 82 7.75 4.56 4.24
CA PRO A 82 7.67 5.91 3.67
C PRO A 82 7.91 7.01 4.73
N SER A 83 8.60 8.08 4.35
CA SER A 83 8.95 9.19 5.23
C SER A 83 7.99 10.38 5.09
N VAL A 84 7.34 10.77 6.19
CA VAL A 84 6.50 11.97 6.27
C VAL A 84 7.27 13.23 5.89
N THR A 85 8.50 13.40 6.38
CA THR A 85 9.34 14.57 6.08
C THR A 85 9.60 14.70 4.58
N ARG A 86 9.93 13.61 3.89
CA ARG A 86 10.16 13.65 2.43
C ARG A 86 8.90 14.00 1.66
N VAL A 87 7.77 13.44 2.05
CA VAL A 87 6.48 13.75 1.42
C VAL A 87 6.09 15.20 1.68
N HIS A 88 6.30 15.70 2.90
CA HIS A 88 6.04 17.10 3.24
C HIS A 88 6.90 18.06 2.43
N GLU A 89 8.21 17.82 2.33
CA GLU A 89 9.10 18.61 1.45
C GLU A 89 8.63 18.58 -0.01
N MET A 90 8.25 17.39 -0.51
CA MET A 90 7.73 17.22 -1.86
C MET A 90 6.45 18.03 -2.09
N LEU A 91 5.51 18.04 -1.14
CA LEU A 91 4.30 18.86 -1.23
C LEU A 91 4.61 20.36 -1.24
N ASN A 92 5.56 20.82 -0.41
CA ASN A 92 5.99 22.22 -0.43
C ASN A 92 6.65 22.63 -1.75
N LEU A 93 7.43 21.72 -2.36
CA LEU A 93 8.04 21.97 -3.67
C LEU A 93 7.02 21.94 -4.81
N ALA A 94 5.96 21.16 -4.65
CA ALA A 94 4.92 21.03 -5.65
C ALA A 94 3.94 22.22 -5.66
N ASP A 95 3.74 22.86 -4.51
CA ASP A 95 2.87 24.05 -4.35
C ASP A 95 1.48 23.85 -4.99
N LEU A 96 0.88 22.69 -4.72
CA LEU A 96 -0.37 22.27 -5.33
C LEU A 96 -1.58 22.72 -4.50
N PRO A 97 -2.72 23.04 -5.15
CA PRO A 97 -3.99 23.22 -4.45
C PRO A 97 -4.36 21.99 -3.62
N LEU A 98 -4.97 22.20 -2.46
CA LEU A 98 -5.41 21.10 -1.58
C LEU A 98 -6.36 20.13 -2.29
N ASP A 99 -7.22 20.61 -3.19
CA ASP A 99 -8.13 19.76 -3.96
C ASP A 99 -7.36 18.80 -4.90
N THR A 100 -6.25 19.27 -5.49
CA THR A 100 -5.36 18.43 -6.31
C THR A 100 -4.68 17.36 -5.45
N ILE A 101 -4.27 17.71 -4.23
CA ILE A 101 -3.69 16.76 -3.28
C ILE A 101 -4.77 15.76 -2.81
N ALA A 102 -6.00 16.21 -2.58
CA ALA A 102 -7.14 15.37 -2.24
C ALA A 102 -7.47 14.37 -3.36
N LEU A 103 -7.39 14.78 -4.63
CA LEU A 103 -7.51 13.83 -5.74
C LEU A 103 -6.40 12.76 -5.72
N ALA A 104 -5.16 13.14 -5.41
CA ALA A 104 -4.07 12.18 -5.25
C ALA A 104 -4.33 11.20 -4.08
N VAL A 105 -4.91 11.69 -2.98
CA VAL A 105 -5.40 10.85 -1.87
C VAL A 105 -6.43 9.84 -2.36
N CYS A 106 -7.47 10.28 -3.08
CA CYS A 106 -8.50 9.39 -3.64
C CYS A 106 -7.93 8.35 -4.61
N ILE A 107 -6.93 8.74 -5.42
CA ILE A 107 -6.18 7.85 -6.32
C ILE A 107 -5.48 6.74 -5.54
N LEU A 108 -4.78 7.09 -4.45
CA LEU A 108 -4.05 6.11 -3.62
C LEU A 108 -4.98 5.18 -2.86
N ASP A 109 -6.07 5.71 -2.29
CA ASP A 109 -7.05 4.91 -1.55
C ASP A 109 -7.81 3.92 -2.45
N SER A 110 -7.95 4.25 -3.74
CA SER A 110 -8.60 3.41 -4.74
C SER A 110 -7.70 2.32 -5.35
N LEU A 111 -6.44 2.19 -4.92
CA LEU A 111 -5.54 1.16 -5.44
C LEU A 111 -6.02 -0.24 -5.06
N ASN A 112 -6.04 -1.15 -6.04
CA ASN A 112 -6.48 -2.52 -5.80
C ASN A 112 -5.41 -3.38 -5.13
N SER A 113 -5.81 -4.54 -4.61
CA SER A 113 -4.93 -5.46 -3.86
C SER A 113 -3.78 -6.06 -4.68
N ARG A 114 -3.81 -5.96 -6.01
CA ARG A 114 -2.76 -6.46 -6.91
C ARG A 114 -1.69 -5.39 -7.19
N PHE A 115 -1.98 -4.12 -6.94
CA PHE A 115 -1.07 -3.00 -7.22
C PHE A 115 0.35 -3.25 -6.68
N SER A 116 0.49 -3.58 -5.40
CA SER A 116 1.81 -3.80 -4.78
C SER A 116 2.60 -4.93 -5.42
N LEU A 117 1.93 -5.97 -5.92
CA LEU A 117 2.63 -7.06 -6.60
C LEU A 117 3.07 -6.61 -8.00
N ASN A 118 2.17 -6.00 -8.77
CA ASN A 118 2.48 -5.54 -10.12
C ASN A 118 3.61 -4.50 -10.11
N TRP A 119 3.52 -3.52 -9.21
CA TRP A 119 4.54 -2.49 -9.06
C TRP A 119 5.93 -3.07 -8.77
N ARG A 120 6.05 -4.04 -7.83
CA ARG A 120 7.34 -4.66 -7.51
C ARG A 120 7.94 -5.47 -8.66
N LEU A 121 7.09 -6.05 -9.51
CA LEU A 121 7.56 -6.82 -10.68
C LEU A 121 8.04 -5.89 -11.80
N MET A 122 7.44 -4.70 -11.93
CA MET A 122 7.69 -3.79 -13.05
C MET A 122 8.68 -2.68 -12.71
N CYS A 123 8.77 -2.23 -11.45
CA CYS A 123 9.55 -1.05 -11.07
C CYS A 123 11.05 -1.30 -11.30
N PRO A 124 11.72 -0.44 -12.11
CA PRO A 124 13.15 -0.56 -12.35
C PRO A 124 13.94 -0.35 -11.06
N LEU A 125 14.83 -1.30 -10.77
CA LEU A 125 15.75 -1.23 -9.65
C LEU A 125 16.96 -0.45 -10.15
N GLY A 126 17.01 0.85 -9.78
CA GLY A 126 17.84 1.86 -10.44
C GLY A 126 19.21 1.32 -10.87
N GLN A 127 19.47 1.26 -12.17
CA GLN A 127 20.79 0.91 -12.66
C GLN A 127 21.76 1.94 -12.07
N GLN A 128 22.71 1.47 -11.27
CA GLN A 128 23.89 2.27 -11.01
C GLN A 128 24.47 2.55 -12.39
N GLU A 129 24.42 3.80 -12.86
CA GLU A 129 25.20 4.22 -14.01
C GLU A 129 26.64 3.84 -13.66
N THR A 130 27.08 2.70 -14.19
CA THR A 130 28.49 2.38 -14.25
C THR A 130 29.06 3.51 -15.07
N THR A 131 29.69 4.46 -14.37
CA THR A 131 30.55 5.46 -14.96
C THR A 131 31.64 4.67 -15.68
N ALA A 132 31.37 4.29 -16.92
CA ALA A 132 32.29 3.66 -17.84
C ALA A 132 33.26 4.74 -18.33
N GLU A 133 33.87 5.46 -17.39
CA GLU A 133 35.05 6.26 -17.65
C GLU A 133 36.25 5.32 -17.67
N GLN A 134 36.41 4.68 -18.84
CA GLN A 134 37.70 4.40 -19.46
C GLN A 134 38.84 3.98 -18.51
N ALA A 135 38.71 2.83 -17.84
CA ALA A 135 39.88 2.09 -17.41
C ALA A 135 40.55 1.43 -18.62
N LYS A 136 41.31 2.22 -19.40
CA LYS A 136 42.34 1.72 -20.32
C LYS A 136 43.46 1.06 -19.52
N ARG A 137 43.22 -0.12 -18.96
CA ARG A 137 44.30 -1.02 -18.54
C ARG A 137 43.94 -2.44 -18.93
N HIS A 138 44.76 -2.97 -19.83
CA HIS A 138 44.84 -4.39 -20.14
C HIS A 138 45.06 -5.16 -18.84
N THR A 139 44.00 -5.70 -18.27
CA THR A 139 44.04 -6.71 -17.22
C THR A 139 42.89 -7.67 -17.52
N LEU A 140 43.19 -8.96 -17.39
CA LEU A 140 42.36 -10.11 -17.78
C LEU A 140 40.89 -9.97 -17.35
N PRO A 141 39.93 -10.59 -18.06
CA PRO A 141 38.52 -10.47 -17.73
C PRO A 141 38.28 -10.96 -16.29
N ALA A 142 38.02 -10.01 -15.41
CA ALA A 142 37.54 -10.31 -14.08
C ALA A 142 36.22 -11.08 -14.24
N SER A 143 36.15 -12.24 -13.58
CA SER A 143 34.93 -13.02 -13.39
C SER A 143 33.72 -12.10 -13.23
N PRO A 144 32.56 -12.38 -13.86
CA PRO A 144 31.35 -11.62 -13.59
C PRO A 144 31.12 -11.67 -12.09
N LEU A 145 31.33 -10.53 -11.43
CA LEU A 145 30.85 -10.32 -10.07
C LEU A 145 29.37 -10.67 -10.08
N PRO A 146 28.85 -11.40 -9.06
CA PRO A 146 27.44 -11.71 -9.03
C PRO A 146 26.71 -10.38 -9.18
N ASP A 147 25.78 -10.31 -10.13
CA ASP A 147 24.81 -9.23 -10.24
C ASP A 147 24.45 -8.86 -8.82
N ARG A 148 24.83 -7.65 -8.40
CA ARG A 148 24.46 -7.12 -7.11
C ARG A 148 22.97 -6.90 -7.27
N GLN A 149 22.18 -7.97 -7.06
CA GLN A 149 20.74 -8.01 -7.25
C GLN A 149 20.20 -6.89 -6.41
N LEU A 150 19.98 -5.74 -7.04
CA LEU A 150 19.32 -4.63 -6.42
C LEU A 150 17.97 -5.20 -6.02
N HIS A 151 17.63 -5.05 -4.75
CA HIS A 151 16.36 -5.51 -4.25
C HIS A 151 15.34 -4.39 -4.46
N ILE A 152 14.05 -4.72 -4.56
CA ILE A 152 12.98 -3.72 -4.70
C ILE A 152 12.96 -2.70 -3.57
N ASP A 153 13.52 -3.07 -2.41
CA ASP A 153 13.68 -2.17 -1.26
C ASP A 153 14.70 -1.05 -1.49
N CYS A 154 15.48 -1.09 -2.58
CA CYS A 154 16.34 0.02 -2.98
C CYS A 154 15.54 1.22 -3.52
N VAL A 155 14.26 1.03 -3.89
CA VAL A 155 13.38 2.10 -4.35
C VAL A 155 12.53 2.62 -3.19
N ASN A 156 12.72 3.90 -2.86
CA ASN A 156 11.91 4.60 -1.86
C ASN A 156 10.43 4.63 -2.30
N PRO A 157 9.48 4.15 -1.47
CA PRO A 157 8.07 4.00 -1.87
C PRO A 157 7.34 5.35 -2.05
N GLU A 158 7.91 6.47 -1.63
CA GLU A 158 7.37 7.80 -1.85
C GLU A 158 7.22 8.15 -3.34
N VAL A 159 7.87 7.39 -4.25
CA VAL A 159 7.61 7.48 -5.70
C VAL A 159 6.16 7.17 -6.07
N ILE A 160 5.47 6.34 -5.26
CA ILE A 160 4.04 6.03 -5.45
C ILE A 160 3.21 7.28 -5.18
N ILE A 161 3.56 8.04 -4.14
CA ILE A 161 2.91 9.33 -3.82
C ILE A 161 3.23 10.35 -4.92
N LEU A 162 4.50 10.49 -5.31
CA LEU A 162 4.90 11.39 -6.41
C LEU A 162 4.10 11.10 -7.69
N ALA A 163 4.02 9.84 -8.10
CA ALA A 163 3.28 9.44 -9.28
C ALA A 163 1.77 9.75 -9.16
N SER A 164 1.16 9.55 -7.99
CA SER A 164 -0.25 9.90 -7.77
C SER A 164 -0.52 11.41 -7.90
N LEU A 165 0.38 12.26 -7.39
CA LEU A 165 0.31 13.72 -7.52
C LEU A 165 0.46 14.15 -8.99
N ILE A 166 1.40 13.55 -9.71
CA ILE A 166 1.61 13.80 -11.14
C ILE A 166 0.35 13.43 -11.93
N ILE A 167 -0.28 12.30 -11.64
CA ILE A 167 -1.53 11.88 -12.29
C ILE A 167 -2.66 12.88 -12.00
N ALA A 168 -2.83 13.31 -10.75
CA ALA A 168 -3.84 14.30 -10.38
C ALA A 168 -3.64 15.62 -11.14
N VAL A 169 -2.40 16.11 -11.23
CA VAL A 169 -2.06 17.32 -11.99
C VAL A 169 -2.29 17.14 -13.49
N LYS A 170 -1.82 16.02 -14.07
CA LYS A 170 -2.08 15.70 -15.48
C LYS A 170 -3.56 15.57 -15.82
N PHE A 171 -4.39 15.25 -14.84
CA PHE A 171 -5.84 15.15 -15.02
C PHE A 171 -6.54 16.52 -14.96
N LEU A 172 -6.07 17.44 -14.12
CA LEU A 172 -6.69 18.76 -13.91
C LEU A 172 -6.13 19.86 -14.82
N GLU A 173 -4.90 19.72 -15.31
CA GLU A 173 -4.25 20.71 -16.16
C GLU A 173 -4.29 20.33 -17.65
N ASP A 174 -4.62 21.30 -18.51
CA ASP A 174 -4.62 21.11 -19.97
C ASP A 174 -3.22 20.91 -20.56
N SER A 175 -2.17 21.41 -19.88
CA SER A 175 -0.80 21.40 -20.39
C SER A 175 0.18 20.87 -19.34
N PRO A 176 0.22 19.55 -19.09
CA PRO A 176 1.09 18.98 -18.09
C PRO A 176 2.57 19.10 -18.47
N ARG A 177 3.42 19.13 -17.46
CA ARG A 177 4.87 19.14 -17.62
C ARG A 177 5.39 17.74 -17.97
N PRO A 178 6.58 17.63 -18.59
CA PRO A 178 7.20 16.33 -18.85
C PRO A 178 7.69 15.67 -17.54
N THR A 179 7.79 14.34 -17.51
CA THR A 179 8.18 13.56 -16.31
C THR A 179 9.47 14.04 -15.65
N HIS A 180 10.49 14.44 -16.43
CA HIS A 180 11.77 14.93 -15.88
C HIS A 180 11.62 16.22 -15.06
N TYR A 181 10.61 17.04 -15.36
CA TYR A 181 10.32 18.23 -14.57
C TYR A 181 9.86 17.81 -13.17
N TYR A 182 8.89 16.90 -13.05
CA TYR A 182 8.41 16.45 -11.75
C TYR A 182 9.48 15.70 -10.96
N GLY A 183 10.27 14.86 -11.63
CA GLY A 183 11.39 14.14 -11.00
C GLY A 183 12.44 15.08 -10.41
N SER A 184 12.77 16.18 -11.10
CA SER A 184 13.75 17.16 -10.62
C SER A 184 13.16 18.18 -9.64
N ALA A 185 12.01 18.78 -9.97
CA ALA A 185 11.40 19.86 -9.20
C ALA A 185 10.77 19.37 -7.89
N TRP A 186 10.08 18.23 -7.90
CA TRP A 186 9.37 17.71 -6.72
C TRP A 186 10.13 16.57 -6.05
N GLY A 187 10.72 15.69 -6.86
CA GLY A 187 11.45 14.50 -6.40
C GLY A 187 12.94 14.72 -6.11
N LYS A 188 13.49 15.92 -6.34
CA LYS A 188 14.94 16.24 -6.19
C LYS A 188 15.87 15.24 -6.91
N ASN A 189 15.44 14.70 -8.05
CA ASN A 189 16.11 13.64 -8.83
C ASN A 189 16.37 12.34 -8.05
N MET A 190 15.56 12.06 -7.01
CA MET A 190 15.67 10.82 -6.24
C MET A 190 15.26 9.57 -7.04
N TRP A 191 14.38 9.75 -8.03
CA TRP A 191 13.88 8.68 -8.88
C TRP A 191 14.15 8.99 -10.34
N SER A 192 14.49 7.95 -11.09
CA SER A 192 14.63 8.04 -12.54
C SER A 192 13.28 8.30 -13.21
N ASN A 193 13.31 8.88 -14.41
CA ASN A 193 12.11 9.06 -15.23
C ASN A 193 11.41 7.71 -15.51
N GLU A 194 12.17 6.64 -15.65
CA GLU A 194 11.64 5.30 -15.88
C GLU A 194 10.85 4.79 -14.67
N GLN A 195 11.40 4.94 -13.46
CA GLN A 195 10.70 4.59 -12.21
C GLN A 195 9.39 5.36 -12.05
N ILE A 196 9.40 6.66 -12.34
CA ILE A 196 8.20 7.50 -12.26
C ILE A 196 7.17 7.02 -13.28
N ASN A 197 7.55 6.90 -14.56
CA ASN A 197 6.64 6.49 -15.64
C ASN A 197 6.05 5.08 -15.42
N VAL A 198 6.85 4.13 -14.93
CA VAL A 198 6.37 2.79 -14.60
C VAL A 198 5.39 2.83 -13.43
N THR A 199 5.68 3.64 -12.41
CA THR A 199 4.79 3.79 -11.26
C THR A 199 3.47 4.44 -11.66
N GLU A 200 3.49 5.50 -12.48
CA GLU A 200 2.29 6.10 -13.05
C GLU A 200 1.44 5.07 -13.81
N ARG A 201 2.08 4.26 -14.67
CA ARG A 201 1.39 3.20 -15.40
C ARG A 201 0.76 2.17 -14.46
N CYS A 202 1.47 1.71 -13.45
CA CYS A 202 0.96 0.74 -12.49
C CYS A 202 -0.26 1.28 -11.73
N ILE A 203 -0.26 2.56 -11.36
CA ILE A 203 -1.41 3.23 -10.74
C ILE A 203 -2.59 3.26 -11.72
N MET A 204 -2.37 3.73 -12.95
CA MET A 204 -3.42 3.84 -13.96
C MET A 204 -4.04 2.48 -14.31
N GLU A 205 -3.22 1.43 -14.46
CA GLU A 205 -3.70 0.06 -14.67
C GLU A 205 -4.50 -0.45 -13.47
N SER A 206 -4.05 -0.15 -12.24
CA SER A 206 -4.75 -0.51 -11.01
C SER A 206 -6.16 0.09 -10.93
N LEU A 207 -6.31 1.34 -11.39
CA LEU A 207 -7.58 2.06 -11.46
C LEU A 207 -8.44 1.69 -12.68
N GLY A 208 -7.93 0.84 -13.59
CA GLY A 208 -8.58 0.58 -14.88
C GLY A 208 -8.73 1.86 -15.73
N TYR A 209 -7.79 2.80 -15.60
CA TYR A 209 -7.76 4.10 -16.29
C TYR A 209 -8.97 5.01 -16.01
N ARG A 210 -9.67 4.83 -14.88
CA ARG A 210 -10.85 5.61 -14.50
C ARG A 210 -10.53 6.59 -13.36
N ILE A 211 -9.99 7.77 -13.71
CA ILE A 211 -9.74 8.84 -12.74
C ILE A 211 -10.99 9.69 -12.49
N LEU A 212 -11.78 9.97 -13.53
CA LEU A 212 -12.96 10.87 -13.44
C LEU A 212 -13.92 10.57 -12.27
N PRO A 213 -14.25 9.30 -11.94
CA PRO A 213 -15.10 9.00 -10.79
C PRO A 213 -14.50 9.37 -9.43
N LEU A 214 -13.18 9.56 -9.35
CA LEU A 214 -12.47 9.96 -8.14
C LEU A 214 -12.46 11.48 -7.97
N TRP A 215 -12.74 12.23 -9.04
CA TRP A 215 -12.98 13.68 -9.00
C TRP A 215 -14.45 13.97 -8.70
N ASP A 216 -14.94 13.38 -7.60
CA ASP A 216 -16.27 13.59 -7.08
C ASP A 216 -16.21 14.55 -5.88
N PRO A 217 -17.05 15.61 -5.82
CA PRO A 217 -16.99 16.60 -4.74
C PRO A 217 -17.12 16.02 -3.33
N GLU A 218 -17.91 14.95 -3.14
CA GLU A 218 -18.07 14.31 -1.83
C GLU A 218 -16.77 13.58 -1.45
N LEU A 219 -16.19 12.82 -2.38
CA LEU A 219 -14.90 12.15 -2.15
C LEU A 219 -13.76 13.13 -1.87
N ILE A 220 -13.71 14.25 -2.59
CA ILE A 220 -12.71 15.31 -2.37
C ILE A 220 -12.89 15.95 -0.99
N SER A 221 -14.12 16.28 -0.60
CA SER A 221 -14.42 16.84 0.73
C SER A 221 -14.05 15.87 1.87
N ASP A 222 -14.31 14.57 1.70
CA ASP A 222 -13.94 13.55 2.67
C ASP A 222 -12.41 13.41 2.78
N ALA A 223 -11.71 13.39 1.64
CA ALA A 223 -10.25 13.36 1.61
C ALA A 223 -9.62 14.59 2.29
N LEU A 224 -10.16 15.79 2.07
CA LEU A 224 -9.74 17.02 2.77
C LEU A 224 -9.90 16.89 4.29
N SER A 225 -11.05 16.37 4.73
CA SER A 225 -11.36 16.14 6.15
C SER A 225 -10.40 15.13 6.79
N ASP A 226 -10.05 14.07 6.06
CA ASP A 226 -9.13 13.03 6.51
C ASP A 226 -7.69 13.53 6.61
N MET A 227 -7.24 14.36 5.66
CA MET A 227 -5.94 15.04 5.72
C MET A 227 -5.85 15.98 6.92
N GLU A 228 -6.89 16.78 7.18
CA GLU A 228 -6.94 17.67 8.33
C GLU A 228 -6.90 16.88 9.66
N ARG A 229 -7.67 15.79 9.74
CA ARG A 229 -7.70 14.90 10.90
C ARG A 229 -6.34 14.25 11.16
N ALA A 230 -5.62 13.85 10.12
CA ALA A 230 -4.28 13.28 10.24
C ALA A 230 -3.28 14.24 10.91
N GLY A 231 -3.34 15.54 10.58
CA GLY A 231 -2.51 16.57 11.22
C GLY A 231 -2.83 16.77 12.70
N LYS A 232 -4.12 16.82 13.05
CA LYS A 232 -4.58 17.00 14.44
C LYS A 232 -4.12 15.88 15.38
N GLN A 233 -4.03 14.64 14.90
CA GLN A 233 -3.60 13.50 15.71
C GLN A 233 -2.15 13.61 16.20
N VAL A 234 -1.31 14.37 15.50
CA VAL A 234 0.10 14.59 15.86
C VAL A 234 0.25 15.75 16.85
N LEU A 235 -0.58 16.79 16.70
CA LEU A 235 -0.57 17.97 17.58
C LEU A 235 -1.26 17.74 18.92
N ALA A 236 -2.20 16.80 19.01
CA ALA A 236 -2.84 16.47 20.26
C ALA A 236 -1.81 15.86 21.23
N PRO A 237 -1.46 16.53 22.34
CA PRO A 237 -0.62 15.90 23.35
C PRO A 237 -1.39 14.70 23.87
N SER A 238 -0.83 13.51 23.67
CA SER A 238 -1.31 12.30 24.31
C SER A 238 -1.14 12.47 25.83
N HIS A 239 -2.09 13.14 26.48
CA HIS A 239 -2.30 12.99 27.92
C HIS A 239 -2.47 11.49 28.14
N GLY A 240 -1.57 10.92 28.94
CA GLY A 240 -1.36 9.48 29.06
C GLY A 240 -2.66 8.68 29.08
N SER A 241 -2.92 8.00 27.98
CA SER A 241 -3.69 6.78 27.99
C SER A 241 -2.81 5.74 27.32
N SER A 242 -2.14 4.99 28.18
CA SER A 242 -1.73 3.63 27.86
C SER A 242 -2.97 2.85 27.45
N ALA A 243 -3.38 2.99 26.19
CA ALA A 243 -4.23 2.03 25.52
C ALA A 243 -3.32 0.88 25.09
N GLY A 244 -2.80 0.19 26.11
CA GLY A 244 -2.38 -1.19 25.94
C GLY A 244 -3.51 -1.94 25.26
N HIS A 245 -3.12 -2.79 24.33
CA HIS A 245 -3.91 -3.82 23.70
C HIS A 245 -4.76 -4.58 24.73
N ARG A 246 -5.93 -4.01 25.10
CA ARG A 246 -6.97 -4.73 25.80
C ARG A 246 -7.69 -5.55 24.75
N ARG A 247 -7.17 -6.76 24.52
CA ARG A 247 -8.02 -7.88 24.17
C ARG A 247 -9.19 -7.82 25.15
N PHE A 248 -10.40 -7.73 24.63
CA PHE A 248 -11.61 -8.01 25.39
C PHE A 248 -11.52 -9.46 25.88
N MET A 249 -10.83 -9.70 27.00
CA MET A 249 -11.06 -10.89 27.79
C MET A 249 -12.36 -10.64 28.53
N SER A 250 -13.41 -11.27 28.03
CA SER A 250 -14.66 -11.47 28.76
C SER A 250 -14.35 -11.79 30.21
N SER A 251 -14.90 -11.02 31.15
CA SER A 251 -14.77 -11.27 32.58
C SER A 251 -15.61 -12.49 32.96
N GLY A 252 -15.10 -13.67 32.62
CA GLY A 252 -15.56 -14.93 33.17
C GLY A 252 -15.22 -14.95 34.66
N HIS A 253 -16.24 -14.80 35.49
CA HIS A 253 -16.14 -14.99 36.93
C HIS A 253 -15.89 -16.49 37.17
N ALA A 254 -14.63 -16.88 37.41
CA ALA A 254 -14.28 -18.26 37.72
C ALA A 254 -14.71 -18.57 39.16
N VAL A 255 -15.87 -19.20 39.32
CA VAL A 255 -16.26 -19.87 40.56
C VAL A 255 -15.51 -21.20 40.60
N TYR A 256 -14.71 -21.42 41.64
CA TYR A 256 -14.09 -22.71 41.92
C TYR A 256 -15.19 -23.73 42.25
N GLY A 257 -15.64 -24.48 41.23
CA GLY A 257 -16.51 -25.63 41.37
C GLY A 257 -15.69 -26.91 41.29
N LEU A 258 -15.75 -27.72 42.35
CA LEU A 258 -15.20 -29.08 42.40
C LEU A 258 -15.66 -29.90 41.19
N GLY A 259 -14.71 -30.60 40.60
CA GLY A 259 -14.82 -31.17 39.27
C GLY A 259 -16.02 -32.07 39.04
N LEU A 260 -16.60 -31.96 37.86
CA LEU A 260 -17.33 -32.98 37.13
C LEU A 260 -17.27 -32.62 35.63
N GLN A 261 -17.04 -33.65 34.81
CA GLN A 261 -16.95 -33.57 33.35
C GLN A 261 -18.16 -32.85 32.73
N MET A 262 -17.93 -31.94 31.79
CA MET A 262 -18.98 -31.45 30.90
C MET A 262 -18.46 -31.43 29.46
N THR A 263 -19.07 -32.29 28.65
CA THR A 263 -19.02 -32.35 27.19
C THR A 263 -19.36 -31.00 26.55
N PRO A 264 -18.76 -30.64 25.39
CA PRO A 264 -19.11 -29.41 24.69
C PRO A 264 -20.54 -29.44 24.16
N ALA A 265 -21.34 -28.44 24.51
CA ALA A 265 -22.68 -28.23 23.99
C ALA A 265 -22.68 -27.64 22.57
N VAL A 266 -23.76 -27.92 21.86
CA VAL A 266 -24.05 -27.78 20.43
C VAL A 266 -24.02 -26.32 19.93
N THR A 267 -23.47 -26.14 18.73
CA THR A 267 -23.42 -24.91 17.93
C THR A 267 -24.82 -24.41 17.53
N PRO A 268 -25.14 -23.09 17.63
CA PRO A 268 -26.40 -22.57 17.13
C PRO A 268 -26.41 -22.47 15.60
N VAL A 269 -27.54 -22.87 15.01
CA VAL A 269 -27.84 -22.82 13.56
C VAL A 269 -28.42 -21.43 13.23
N SER A 270 -27.81 -20.70 12.30
CA SER A 270 -28.37 -19.45 11.79
C SER A 270 -29.45 -19.73 10.75
N GLU A 271 -30.69 -19.39 11.09
CA GLU A 271 -31.84 -19.45 10.18
C GLU A 271 -31.79 -18.33 9.14
N THR A 272 -32.09 -18.73 7.91
CA THR A 272 -32.16 -17.95 6.69
C THR A 272 -33.49 -17.19 6.62
N SER A 273 -33.44 -15.89 6.36
CA SER A 273 -34.62 -15.13 5.92
C SER A 273 -34.39 -14.54 4.53
N SER A 274 -35.21 -15.01 3.62
CA SER A 274 -35.33 -14.70 2.19
C SER A 274 -35.92 -13.30 1.91
N PRO A 275 -35.50 -12.59 0.86
CA PRO A 275 -36.26 -11.47 0.33
C PRO A 275 -37.26 -11.92 -0.76
N LYS A 276 -38.48 -11.39 -0.67
CA LYS A 276 -39.62 -11.60 -1.58
C LYS A 276 -39.39 -10.88 -2.91
N CYS A 277 -39.56 -11.62 -4.01
CA CYS A 277 -39.73 -11.08 -5.36
C CYS A 277 -41.13 -10.45 -5.51
N LEU A 278 -41.19 -9.28 -6.16
CA LEU A 278 -42.41 -8.69 -6.72
C LEU A 278 -42.31 -8.72 -8.27
N PRO A 279 -43.42 -8.93 -8.99
CA PRO A 279 -43.46 -8.92 -10.45
C PRO A 279 -43.86 -7.53 -10.98
N THR A 280 -43.27 -7.14 -12.10
CA THR A 280 -43.80 -6.06 -12.96
C THR A 280 -43.74 -6.51 -14.41
N ASP A 281 -44.93 -6.64 -14.99
CA ASP A 281 -45.22 -6.84 -16.41
C ASP A 281 -44.90 -5.60 -17.26
N GLY A 282 -44.66 -5.81 -18.57
CA GLY A 282 -45.20 -4.92 -19.61
C GLY A 282 -44.21 -4.10 -20.47
N TYR A 283 -43.79 -4.68 -21.60
CA TYR A 283 -43.28 -4.05 -22.84
C TYR A 283 -44.26 -3.00 -23.43
N PRO A 284 -43.88 -2.03 -24.32
CA PRO A 284 -43.21 -2.33 -25.60
C PRO A 284 -42.28 -1.27 -26.27
N THR A 285 -41.63 -1.80 -27.30
CA THR A 285 -40.93 -1.24 -28.47
C THR A 285 -41.47 0.06 -29.08
N GLY A 286 -40.54 0.93 -29.51
CA GLY A 286 -40.76 2.04 -30.46
C GLY A 286 -39.44 2.73 -30.87
N PRO A 287 -39.31 3.33 -32.07
CA PRO A 287 -38.12 3.19 -32.92
C PRO A 287 -37.10 4.34 -32.89
N ILE A 288 -35.90 3.97 -33.33
CA ILE A 288 -34.74 4.79 -33.74
C ILE A 288 -35.08 5.62 -34.97
N PRO A 289 -34.63 6.90 -35.05
CA PRO A 289 -34.38 7.56 -36.32
C PRO A 289 -32.87 7.73 -36.60
N ASP A 290 -32.55 7.46 -37.85
CA ASP A 290 -31.25 7.50 -38.51
C ASP A 290 -30.64 8.90 -38.66
N ASP A 291 -29.32 8.88 -38.85
CA ASP A 291 -28.50 9.71 -39.74
C ASP A 291 -28.77 11.21 -39.84
N THR A 292 -27.77 12.00 -39.41
CA THR A 292 -27.27 13.07 -40.27
C THR A 292 -25.77 13.31 -40.05
N CYS A 293 -24.97 12.88 -41.03
CA CYS A 293 -23.62 13.38 -41.28
C CYS A 293 -23.62 14.91 -41.48
N GLY A 294 -22.73 15.60 -40.78
CA GLY A 294 -22.39 17.01 -41.03
C GLY A 294 -20.87 17.21 -40.95
N PRO A 295 -20.26 18.06 -41.79
CA PRO A 295 -18.87 17.94 -42.21
C PRO A 295 -17.83 18.50 -41.23
N LEU A 296 -16.67 17.84 -41.32
CA LEU A 296 -15.35 18.19 -40.80
C LEU A 296 -14.97 19.64 -41.12
N HIS A 297 -14.77 20.45 -40.08
CA HIS A 297 -14.24 21.81 -40.20
C HIS A 297 -12.75 21.78 -39.81
N ASP A 298 -11.87 21.95 -40.80
CA ASP A 298 -10.43 22.15 -40.58
C ASP A 298 -10.18 23.47 -39.83
N PRO A 299 -9.28 23.49 -38.82
CA PRO A 299 -8.78 24.74 -38.25
C PRO A 299 -7.65 25.34 -39.13
N PRO A 300 -7.58 26.67 -39.24
CA PRO A 300 -6.57 27.35 -40.04
C PRO A 300 -5.17 27.29 -39.41
N LYS A 301 -4.17 27.04 -40.27
CA LYS A 301 -2.73 27.09 -39.96
C LYS A 301 -2.32 28.47 -39.44
N GLY A 302 -2.11 28.57 -38.13
CA GLY A 302 -1.50 29.73 -37.48
C GLY A 302 0.00 29.82 -37.79
N GLN A 303 0.42 30.96 -38.34
CA GLN A 303 1.81 31.31 -38.57
C GLN A 303 2.57 31.45 -37.24
N VAL A 304 3.64 30.67 -37.08
CA VAL A 304 4.61 30.86 -36.00
C VAL A 304 5.49 32.06 -36.37
N LYS A 305 5.26 33.22 -35.75
CA LYS A 305 6.20 34.34 -35.77
C LYS A 305 7.22 34.12 -34.66
N SER A 306 8.45 33.82 -35.06
CA SER A 306 9.63 33.81 -34.20
C SER A 306 9.90 35.25 -33.72
N LEU A 307 9.82 35.47 -32.40
CA LEU A 307 10.27 36.70 -31.75
C LEU A 307 11.62 36.43 -31.10
N THR A 308 12.67 36.91 -31.74
CA THR A 308 14.04 36.96 -31.23
C THR A 308 14.12 38.08 -30.20
N LEU A 309 14.28 37.75 -28.92
CA LEU A 309 14.59 38.72 -27.86
C LEU A 309 16.10 38.95 -27.81
N THR A 310 16.53 40.10 -28.32
CA THR A 310 17.87 40.68 -28.11
C THR A 310 17.96 41.27 -26.71
N THR A 311 18.80 40.68 -25.86
CA THR A 311 19.21 41.23 -24.57
C THR A 311 20.27 42.31 -24.78
N SER A 312 19.95 43.56 -24.42
CA SER A 312 20.95 44.63 -24.27
C SER A 312 21.20 44.84 -22.78
N PHE A 313 22.43 44.57 -22.34
CA PHE A 313 22.94 44.97 -21.03
C PHE A 313 23.26 46.46 -21.04
N ALA A 314 22.88 47.15 -19.96
CA ALA A 314 23.51 48.36 -19.46
C ALA A 314 23.56 48.27 -17.93
#